data_AF-A0A4D6Y4B6-F1
#
_entry.id   AF-A0A4D6Y4B6-F1
#
_cell.length_a   1.000
_cell.length_b   1.000
_cell.length_c   1.000
_cell.angle_alpha   90.00
_cell.angle_beta   90.00
_cell.angle_gamma   90.00
#
_symmetry.space_group_name_H-M   'P 1'
#
loop_
_entity.id
_entity.type
_entity.pdbx_description
1 polymer ?
#
loop_
_entity_poly.entity_id
_entity_poly.type
_entity_poly.pdbx_seq_one_letter_code
_entity_poly.pdbx_strand_id
1 'polypeptide(L)'
;MKNNFFSHLVFSDFQTIFNGTKLFEITSALSQIILLILFLSWILKKISIFKIKNINSSMKIIDKIVVGSNESIIILKVKDKQLVLGITTKKITHLCTISSVQSRDELDAEKKSNILEKHAFHHSLKNFDKLPRKKKMFYRIVSILFLLLFCPLVYAETPQITSHILEDGGQTWSIPVQTLVLLTSLTFLPAFILMMTSFTRIIIVFGLLRNALGTPYAPPNQILIGLALFLTFFIMSPTFDEAYKNAYIPFSKEKISMEEAISKGSVPFREFMLHQTRTSDIELFSKLANITSYSNLQEIPMRVILPSFVTSELKTAFQIGFTIFIPFLIIDLVVASVLMALGMMMVPPTTISLPFKLMLFVLVDGWQLLITSLAQSFNS
;
A
#
# COMPACT_ATOMS: atom_id res chain seq x y z
N MET A 1 19.45 49.32 23.60
CA MET A 1 18.80 48.86 24.85
C MET A 1 17.76 47.74 24.59
N LYS A 2 18.05 46.76 23.69
CA LYS A 2 17.13 45.64 23.34
C LYS A 2 17.75 44.24 23.49
N ASN A 3 19.05 44.13 23.79
CA ASN A 3 19.73 42.82 23.88
C ASN A 3 19.53 42.07 25.19
N ASN A 4 18.91 42.68 26.21
CA ASN A 4 18.70 42.03 27.51
C ASN A 4 17.34 41.30 27.62
N PHE A 5 16.44 41.48 26.66
CA PHE A 5 15.10 40.86 26.71
C PHE A 5 15.09 39.45 26.12
N PHE A 6 15.86 39.22 25.05
CA PHE A 6 15.99 37.89 24.42
C PHE A 6 16.82 36.94 25.29
N SER A 7 17.87 37.44 25.94
CA SER A 7 18.64 36.65 26.90
C SER A 7 17.81 36.27 28.13
N HIS A 8 16.89 37.14 28.59
CA HIS A 8 15.99 36.81 29.69
C HIS A 8 14.92 35.79 29.29
N LEU A 9 14.39 35.85 28.06
CA LEU A 9 13.40 34.89 27.54
C LEU A 9 14.02 33.51 27.28
N VAL A 10 15.20 33.45 26.67
CA VAL A 10 15.91 32.18 26.42
C VAL A 10 16.38 31.56 27.74
N PHE A 11 16.79 32.38 28.72
CA PHE A 11 17.19 31.88 30.04
C PHE A 11 15.99 31.44 30.89
N SER A 12 14.82 32.10 30.77
CA SER A 12 13.58 31.65 31.42
C SER A 12 13.00 30.38 30.77
N ASP A 13 13.12 30.22 29.45
CA ASP A 13 12.75 28.99 28.76
C ASP A 13 13.70 27.83 29.14
N PHE A 14 14.99 28.11 29.30
CA PHE A 14 15.94 27.12 29.84
C PHE A 14 15.64 26.76 31.31
N GLN A 15 15.27 27.72 32.17
CA GLN A 15 14.86 27.43 33.55
C GLN A 15 13.52 26.68 33.65
N THR A 16 12.58 26.91 32.72
CA THR A 16 11.30 26.17 32.66
C THR A 16 11.46 24.77 32.08
N ILE A 17 12.43 24.54 31.19
CA ILE A 17 12.83 23.18 30.76
C ILE A 17 13.49 22.43 31.92
N PHE A 18 14.32 23.09 32.73
CA PHE A 18 14.97 22.51 33.92
C PHE A 18 14.09 22.53 35.19
N ASN A 19 12.83 22.95 35.09
CA ASN A 19 11.89 22.84 36.20
C ASN A 19 11.63 21.35 36.47
N GLY A 20 11.84 20.91 37.71
CA GLY A 20 11.97 19.49 38.05
C GLY A 20 10.81 18.60 37.58
N THR A 21 9.62 19.15 37.39
CA THR A 21 8.44 18.45 36.88
C THR A 21 8.51 18.15 35.38
N LYS A 22 8.89 19.12 34.53
CA LYS A 22 8.99 18.90 33.07
C LYS A 22 10.20 18.07 32.67
N LEU A 23 11.32 18.22 33.37
CA LEU A 23 12.48 17.35 33.18
C LEU A 23 12.15 15.89 33.56
N PHE A 24 11.40 15.69 34.63
CA PHE A 24 10.92 14.37 35.04
C PHE A 24 9.92 13.79 34.02
N GLU A 25 9.03 14.61 33.46
CA GLU A 25 8.12 14.19 32.37
C GLU A 25 8.89 13.72 31.13
N ILE A 26 9.85 14.51 30.64
CA ILE A 26 10.64 14.18 29.45
C ILE A 26 11.49 12.92 29.69
N THR A 27 12.14 12.81 30.85
CA THR A 27 12.95 11.63 31.20
C THR A 27 12.09 10.38 31.41
N SER A 28 10.88 10.52 31.98
CA SER A 28 9.93 9.41 32.11
C SER A 28 9.38 8.95 30.75
N ALA A 29 9.09 9.88 29.84
CA ALA A 29 8.61 9.58 28.50
C ALA A 29 9.70 8.86 27.68
N LEU A 30 10.94 9.33 27.75
CA LEU A 30 12.07 8.67 27.08
C LEU A 30 12.31 7.26 27.64
N SER A 31 12.23 7.11 28.96
CA SER A 31 12.34 5.83 29.65
C SER A 31 11.20 4.86 29.25
N GLN A 32 9.97 5.35 29.13
CA GLN A 32 8.82 4.57 28.63
C GLN A 32 9.02 4.11 27.19
N ILE A 33 9.53 4.97 26.31
CA ILE A 33 9.81 4.60 24.91
C ILE A 33 10.89 3.52 24.83
N ILE A 34 11.98 3.66 25.60
CA ILE A 34 13.05 2.67 25.65
C ILE A 34 12.51 1.33 26.20
N LEU A 35 11.68 1.37 27.25
CA LEU A 35 11.06 0.17 27.81
C LEU A 35 10.09 -0.48 26.81
N LEU A 36 9.33 0.31 26.05
CA LEU A 36 8.43 -0.16 25.00
C LEU A 36 9.21 -0.84 23.87
N ILE A 37 10.32 -0.25 23.42
CA ILE A 37 11.18 -0.83 22.38
C ILE A 37 11.81 -2.13 22.86
N LEU A 38 12.31 -2.18 24.09
CA LEU A 38 12.86 -3.42 24.67
C LEU A 38 11.77 -4.49 24.84
N PHE A 39 10.57 -4.11 25.26
CA PHE A 39 9.43 -5.01 25.38
C PHE A 39 8.95 -5.53 24.02
N LEU A 40 8.90 -4.67 23.00
CA LEU A 40 8.54 -5.03 21.64
C LEU A 40 9.62 -5.90 21.00
N SER A 41 10.91 -5.63 21.26
CA SER A 41 12.00 -6.47 20.82
C SER A 41 11.96 -7.85 21.50
N TRP A 42 11.59 -7.89 22.79
CA TRP A 42 11.37 -9.14 23.53
C TRP A 42 10.13 -9.92 23.03
N ILE A 43 9.01 -9.24 22.75
CA ILE A 43 7.81 -9.86 22.17
C ILE A 43 8.09 -10.38 20.76
N LEU A 44 8.82 -9.62 19.94
CA LEU A 44 9.24 -10.03 18.60
C LEU A 44 10.18 -11.21 18.67
N LYS A 45 11.14 -11.24 19.59
CA LYS A 45 12.02 -12.40 19.78
C LYS A 45 11.26 -13.64 20.25
N LYS A 46 10.17 -13.45 21.02
CA LYS A 46 9.29 -14.53 21.50
C LYS A 46 8.27 -14.99 20.44
N ILE A 47 7.86 -14.10 19.53
CA ILE A 47 6.98 -14.37 18.39
C ILE A 47 7.77 -14.93 17.20
N SER A 48 9.02 -14.50 16.98
CA SER A 48 9.93 -14.94 15.92
C SER A 48 10.40 -16.41 16.09
N ILE A 49 10.04 -17.04 17.20
CA ILE A 49 10.10 -18.51 17.35
C ILE A 49 9.03 -19.21 16.48
N PHE A 50 8.04 -18.48 15.95
CA PHE A 50 7.22 -18.93 14.81
C PHE A 50 7.96 -18.71 13.49
N LYS A 51 9.04 -19.47 13.33
CA LYS A 51 9.47 -19.96 12.02
C LYS A 51 8.23 -20.41 11.25
N ILE A 52 8.09 -19.92 10.02
CA ILE A 52 7.22 -20.48 8.97
C ILE A 52 7.35 -22.00 9.03
N LYS A 53 6.34 -22.64 9.62
CA LYS A 53 6.19 -24.08 9.69
C LYS A 53 4.80 -24.36 9.16
N ASN A 54 4.80 -24.95 7.96
CA ASN A 54 3.74 -25.67 7.28
C ASN A 54 2.35 -25.55 7.91
N ILE A 55 1.40 -25.03 7.14
CA ILE A 55 -0.03 -25.21 7.39
C ILE A 55 -0.30 -26.72 7.38
N ASN A 56 -0.21 -27.37 8.55
CA ASN A 56 -0.75 -28.70 8.74
C ASN A 56 -2.26 -28.54 8.81
N SER A 57 -2.93 -28.73 7.67
CA SER A 57 -4.36 -28.91 7.64
C SER A 57 -4.70 -30.14 8.49
N SER A 58 -5.56 -29.98 9.49
CA SER A 58 -6.02 -31.07 10.36
C SER A 58 -7.06 -31.97 9.67
N MET A 59 -7.02 -32.06 8.35
CA MET A 59 -7.98 -32.76 7.51
C MET A 59 -7.21 -33.49 6.41
N LYS A 60 -7.20 -34.83 6.48
CA LYS A 60 -6.56 -35.68 5.48
C LYS A 60 -7.63 -36.51 4.80
N ILE A 61 -7.71 -36.43 3.47
CA ILE A 61 -8.52 -37.35 2.67
C ILE A 61 -7.84 -38.72 2.77
N ILE A 62 -8.57 -39.71 3.29
CA ILE A 62 -8.08 -41.09 3.37
C ILE A 62 -8.28 -41.75 2.01
N ASP A 63 -9.48 -41.61 1.44
CA ASP A 63 -9.85 -42.29 0.21
C ASP A 63 -11.01 -41.59 -0.51
N LYS A 64 -11.14 -41.82 -1.82
CA LYS A 64 -12.20 -41.29 -2.68
C LYS A 64 -12.64 -42.36 -3.68
N ILE A 65 -13.91 -42.71 -3.65
CA ILE A 65 -14.53 -43.65 -4.59
C ILE A 65 -15.56 -42.90 -5.43
N VAL A 66 -15.49 -43.05 -6.75
CA VAL A 66 -16.47 -42.50 -7.69
C VAL A 66 -17.59 -43.52 -7.85
N VAL A 67 -18.83 -43.10 -7.56
CA VAL A 67 -20.01 -43.98 -7.53
C VAL A 67 -20.95 -43.70 -8.71
N GLY A 68 -20.79 -42.55 -9.38
CA GLY A 68 -21.55 -42.18 -10.58
C GLY A 68 -20.80 -41.16 -11.44
N SER A 69 -21.41 -40.72 -12.55
CA SER A 69 -20.77 -39.83 -13.54
C SER A 69 -20.25 -38.52 -12.94
N ASN A 70 -20.90 -38.00 -11.89
CA ASN A 70 -20.44 -36.83 -11.12
C ASN A 70 -20.69 -36.97 -9.61
N GLU A 71 -20.69 -38.20 -9.10
CA GLU A 71 -20.93 -38.49 -7.68
C GLU A 71 -19.75 -39.26 -7.10
N SER A 72 -19.25 -38.79 -5.97
CA SER A 72 -18.13 -39.44 -5.29
C SER A 72 -18.31 -39.44 -3.79
N ILE A 73 -17.88 -40.53 -3.16
CA ILE A 73 -17.85 -40.67 -1.71
C ILE A 73 -16.41 -40.47 -1.27
N ILE A 74 -16.19 -39.54 -0.34
CA ILE A 74 -14.87 -39.20 0.21
C ILE A 74 -14.85 -39.50 1.70
N ILE A 75 -13.80 -40.20 2.13
CA ILE A 75 -13.55 -40.48 3.55
C ILE A 75 -12.50 -39.48 4.05
N LEU A 76 -12.89 -38.66 5.01
CA LEU A 76 -12.07 -37.61 5.59
C LEU A 76 -11.71 -37.95 7.03
N LYS A 77 -10.41 -38.00 7.33
CA LYS A 77 -9.93 -38.08 8.72
C LYS A 77 -9.78 -36.68 9.27
N VAL A 78 -10.58 -36.37 10.28
CA VAL A 78 -10.47 -35.12 11.02
C VAL A 78 -10.18 -35.46 12.48
N LYS A 79 -8.92 -35.29 12.88
CA LYS A 79 -8.39 -35.71 14.19
C LYS A 79 -8.60 -37.22 14.42
N ASP A 80 -9.52 -37.59 15.31
CA ASP A 80 -9.76 -38.98 15.76
C ASP A 80 -11.11 -39.55 15.26
N LYS A 81 -11.77 -38.87 14.32
CA LYS A 81 -13.02 -39.35 13.70
C LYS A 81 -12.88 -39.43 12.19
N GLN A 82 -13.45 -40.47 11.60
CA GLN A 82 -13.55 -40.59 10.14
C GLN A 82 -14.96 -40.19 9.72
N LEU A 83 -15.05 -39.21 8.80
CA LEU A 83 -16.31 -38.73 8.24
C LEU A 83 -16.41 -39.22 6.81
N VAL A 84 -17.50 -39.91 6.48
CA VAL A 84 -17.81 -40.33 5.11
C VAL A 84 -18.78 -39.30 4.53
N LEU A 85 -18.34 -38.61 3.48
CA LEU A 85 -19.11 -37.57 2.80
C LEU A 85 -19.49 -38.03 1.40
N GLY A 86 -20.76 -37.93 1.05
CA GLY A 86 -21.24 -38.01 -0.32
C GLY A 86 -21.16 -36.63 -0.97
N ILE A 87 -20.51 -36.55 -2.13
CA ILE A 87 -20.32 -35.31 -2.87
C ILE A 87 -21.00 -35.46 -4.24
N THR A 88 -22.01 -34.62 -4.48
CA THR A 88 -22.60 -34.40 -5.80
C THR A 88 -22.25 -32.99 -6.28
N THR A 89 -22.51 -32.69 -7.56
CA THR A 89 -22.21 -31.37 -8.15
C THR A 89 -22.89 -30.21 -7.45
N LYS A 90 -23.99 -30.46 -6.74
CA LYS A 90 -24.81 -29.42 -6.10
C LYS A 90 -24.74 -29.44 -4.57
N LYS A 91 -24.31 -30.54 -3.93
CA LYS A 91 -24.35 -30.65 -2.45
C LYS A 91 -23.32 -31.63 -1.90
N ILE A 92 -22.75 -31.29 -0.74
CA ILE A 92 -21.98 -32.20 0.11
C ILE A 92 -22.89 -32.66 1.25
N THR A 93 -23.11 -33.96 1.34
CA THR A 93 -23.96 -34.57 2.38
C THR A 93 -23.11 -35.48 3.24
N HIS A 94 -23.14 -35.26 4.55
CA HIS A 94 -22.48 -36.15 5.49
C HIS A 94 -23.30 -37.43 5.65
N LEU A 95 -22.72 -38.57 5.28
CA LEU A 95 -23.40 -39.86 5.27
C LEU A 95 -23.27 -40.55 6.63
N CYS A 96 -22.06 -40.67 7.17
CA CYS A 96 -21.84 -41.25 8.50
C CYS A 96 -20.51 -40.81 9.12
N THR A 97 -20.46 -40.75 10.46
CA THR A 97 -19.23 -40.57 11.23
C THR A 97 -18.89 -41.89 11.92
N ILE A 98 -17.75 -42.47 11.57
CA ILE A 98 -17.22 -43.67 12.24
C ILE A 98 -16.37 -43.19 13.42
N SER A 99 -16.80 -43.54 14.62
CA SER A 99 -16.04 -43.32 15.86
C SER A 99 -15.29 -44.61 16.20
N SER A 100 -13.96 -44.58 16.26
CA SER A 100 -13.18 -45.77 16.61
C SER A 100 -13.42 -46.13 18.08
N VAL A 101 -14.09 -47.26 18.31
CA VAL A 101 -14.21 -47.91 19.63
C VAL A 101 -12.98 -48.79 19.86
N GLN A 102 -12.35 -48.68 21.02
CA GLN A 102 -11.28 -49.56 21.49
C GLN A 102 -11.77 -50.31 22.73
N SER A 103 -11.80 -51.65 22.69
CA SER A 103 -11.28 -52.54 23.75
C SER A 103 -11.74 -54.00 23.60
N ARG A 104 -10.91 -54.91 24.12
CA ARG A 104 -11.05 -56.35 24.43
C ARG A 104 -10.35 -57.28 23.44
N ASP A 105 -9.61 -58.31 23.84
CA ASP A 105 -9.01 -58.74 25.11
C ASP A 105 -7.89 -59.73 24.69
N GLU A 106 -7.01 -60.04 25.64
CA GLU A 106 -5.90 -61.01 25.67
C GLU A 106 -5.92 -62.16 24.63
N LEU A 107 -4.75 -62.46 24.05
CA LEU A 107 -4.17 -63.82 23.98
C LEU A 107 -2.75 -63.77 23.37
N ASP A 108 -1.80 -64.13 24.23
CA ASP A 108 -0.62 -64.94 23.99
C ASP A 108 0.59 -64.40 23.21
N ALA A 109 1.56 -64.03 24.04
CA ALA A 109 2.99 -64.32 23.92
C ALA A 109 3.40 -65.32 22.83
N GLU A 110 4.04 -64.81 21.77
CA GLU A 110 5.18 -65.52 21.20
C GLU A 110 6.22 -64.56 20.60
N LYS A 111 7.47 -64.82 20.96
CA LYS A 111 8.70 -64.35 20.30
C LYS A 111 9.10 -62.89 20.42
N LYS A 112 9.54 -62.62 21.64
CA LYS A 112 10.87 -62.05 21.91
C LYS A 112 11.97 -62.79 21.13
N SER A 113 12.23 -62.41 19.88
CA SER A 113 13.50 -62.68 19.18
C SER A 113 13.49 -61.96 17.84
N ASN A 114 13.97 -60.72 17.80
CA ASN A 114 15.05 -60.35 16.89
C ASN A 114 15.42 -58.87 17.06
N ILE A 115 16.57 -58.66 17.70
CA ILE A 115 17.65 -57.77 17.25
C ILE A 115 17.24 -56.29 17.19
N LEU A 116 17.36 -55.50 18.25
CA LEU A 116 18.62 -55.11 18.91
C LEU A 116 19.74 -54.76 17.92
N GLU A 117 19.45 -53.88 16.94
CA GLU A 117 20.45 -52.95 16.36
C GLU A 117 19.78 -51.90 15.45
N LYS A 118 19.19 -50.85 16.05
CA LYS A 118 19.16 -49.52 15.42
C LYS A 118 18.86 -48.42 16.44
N HIS A 119 19.92 -48.06 17.14
CA HIS A 119 20.32 -46.68 17.42
C HIS A 119 19.29 -45.69 17.99
N ALA A 120 19.29 -45.60 19.33
CA ALA A 120 19.93 -44.48 20.05
C ALA A 120 19.53 -43.01 19.76
N PHE A 121 18.31 -42.70 19.28
CA PHE A 121 17.96 -41.28 19.05
C PHE A 121 16.62 -40.76 19.61
N HIS A 122 15.88 -41.53 20.41
CA HIS A 122 14.52 -41.10 20.80
C HIS A 122 14.20 -41.03 22.31
N HIS A 123 15.19 -41.12 23.19
CA HIS A 123 14.95 -41.11 24.65
C HIS A 123 15.03 -39.72 25.34
N SER A 124 15.28 -38.61 24.63
CA SER A 124 15.47 -37.30 25.29
C SER A 124 14.57 -36.17 24.77
N LEU A 125 13.27 -36.43 24.56
CA LEU A 125 12.32 -35.35 24.20
C LEU A 125 10.90 -35.54 24.76
N LYS A 126 10.74 -36.38 25.77
CA LYS A 126 9.45 -36.63 26.42
C LYS A 126 9.38 -35.88 27.76
N ASN A 127 9.42 -34.54 27.74
CA ASN A 127 8.95 -33.71 28.86
C ASN A 127 8.72 -32.21 28.57
N PHE A 128 8.47 -31.81 27.32
CA PHE A 128 8.06 -30.43 27.02
C PHE A 128 6.91 -30.43 26.03
N ASP A 129 5.67 -30.50 26.55
CA ASP A 129 4.50 -29.81 25.97
C ASP A 129 3.22 -30.16 26.76
N LYS A 130 3.16 -29.70 28.01
CA LYS A 130 1.89 -29.50 28.72
C LYS A 130 1.87 -28.11 29.34
N LEU A 131 1.73 -27.08 28.50
CA LEU A 131 1.30 -25.77 28.98
C LEU A 131 -0.19 -25.59 28.65
N PRO A 132 -1.08 -25.51 29.67
CA PRO A 132 -2.53 -25.53 29.45
C PRO A 132 -2.98 -24.33 28.63
N ARG A 133 -3.96 -24.55 27.75
CA ARG A 133 -4.54 -23.57 26.81
C ARG A 133 -4.95 -22.24 27.48
N LYS A 134 -5.27 -22.25 28.78
CA LYS A 134 -5.49 -21.06 29.63
C LYS A 134 -4.25 -20.16 29.77
N LYS A 135 -3.04 -20.72 29.89
CA LYS A 135 -1.78 -19.94 29.98
C LYS A 135 -1.47 -19.21 28.67
N LYS A 136 -1.77 -19.82 27.51
CA LYS A 136 -1.56 -19.18 26.20
C LYS A 136 -2.52 -18.00 25.97
N MET A 137 -3.75 -18.11 26.49
CA MET A 137 -4.73 -17.02 26.46
C MET A 137 -4.39 -15.92 27.50
N PHE A 138 -3.89 -16.32 28.68
CA PHE A 138 -3.38 -15.40 29.70
C PHE A 138 -2.23 -14.54 29.16
N TYR A 139 -1.23 -15.12 28.48
CA TYR A 139 -0.15 -14.31 27.89
C TYR A 139 -0.62 -13.35 26.79
N ARG A 140 -1.67 -13.69 26.02
CA ARG A 140 -2.26 -12.77 25.02
C ARG A 140 -3.03 -11.63 25.69
N ILE A 141 -3.82 -11.93 26.72
CA ILE A 141 -4.58 -10.92 27.47
C ILE A 141 -3.62 -10.02 28.25
N VAL A 142 -2.58 -10.56 28.88
CA VAL A 142 -1.56 -9.77 29.59
C VAL A 142 -0.76 -8.91 28.61
N SER A 143 -0.45 -9.39 27.40
CA SER A 143 0.22 -8.55 26.40
C SER A 143 -0.66 -7.41 25.90
N ILE A 144 -1.96 -7.64 25.73
CA ILE A 144 -2.92 -6.59 25.32
C ILE A 144 -3.17 -5.62 26.49
N LEU A 145 -3.32 -6.13 27.71
CA LEU A 145 -3.52 -5.31 28.92
C LEU A 145 -2.26 -4.47 29.22
N PHE A 146 -1.06 -5.03 29.04
CA PHE A 146 0.20 -4.30 29.19
C PHE A 146 0.38 -3.24 28.11
N LEU A 147 -0.02 -3.52 26.87
CA LEU A 147 -0.06 -2.53 25.79
C LEU A 147 -1.04 -1.38 26.13
N LEU A 148 -2.16 -1.70 26.77
CA LEU A 148 -3.17 -0.74 27.22
C LEU A 148 -2.68 0.08 28.44
N LEU A 149 -1.86 -0.52 29.31
CA LEU A 149 -1.27 0.12 30.49
C LEU A 149 -0.05 1.00 30.16
N PHE A 150 0.65 0.72 29.05
CA PHE A 150 1.78 1.51 28.54
C PHE A 150 1.39 2.54 27.49
N CYS A 151 0.10 2.67 27.16
CA CYS A 151 -0.37 3.84 26.44
C CYS A 151 -0.18 5.02 27.40
N PRO A 152 0.70 6.00 27.11
CA PRO A 152 0.73 7.19 27.94
C PRO A 152 -0.68 7.78 27.94
N LEU A 153 -1.13 8.27 29.10
CA LEU A 153 -2.25 9.20 29.19
C LEU A 153 -1.81 10.51 28.52
N VAL A 154 -1.51 10.45 27.22
CA VAL A 154 -1.55 11.60 26.35
C VAL A 154 -3.03 11.91 26.28
N TYR A 155 -3.44 12.84 27.13
CA TYR A 155 -4.54 13.70 26.76
C TYR A 155 -4.12 14.29 25.42
N ALA A 156 -4.68 13.75 24.34
CA ALA A 156 -4.68 14.48 23.10
C ALA A 156 -5.30 15.83 23.48
N GLU A 157 -4.52 16.91 23.44
CA GLU A 157 -5.10 18.22 23.19
C GLU A 157 -5.72 18.12 21.80
N THR A 158 -6.90 17.51 21.75
CA THR A 158 -7.82 17.69 20.64
C THR A 158 -7.94 19.19 20.49
N PRO A 159 -7.84 19.75 19.26
CA PRO A 159 -7.95 21.18 19.04
C PRO A 159 -9.15 21.67 19.85
N GLN A 160 -8.87 22.51 20.87
CA GLN A 160 -9.86 22.86 21.87
C GLN A 160 -11.10 23.37 21.15
N ILE A 161 -12.16 22.58 21.21
CA ILE A 161 -13.43 22.96 20.62
C ILE A 161 -13.98 23.99 21.58
N THR A 162 -13.82 25.27 21.23
CA THR A 162 -14.33 26.38 22.02
C THR A 162 -15.86 26.36 21.91
N SER A 163 -16.54 25.90 22.95
CA SER A 163 -17.99 25.99 23.03
C SER A 163 -18.36 27.45 23.31
N HIS A 164 -18.96 28.13 22.35
CA HIS A 164 -19.67 29.39 22.63
C HIS A 164 -21.09 29.02 23.07
N ILE A 165 -21.46 29.41 24.29
CA ILE A 165 -22.82 29.30 24.80
C ILE A 165 -23.62 30.43 24.15
N LEU A 166 -24.64 30.07 23.35
CA LEU A 166 -25.62 31.02 22.83
C LEU A 166 -26.53 31.49 23.97
N GLU A 167 -27.11 32.69 23.86
CA GLU A 167 -28.01 33.27 24.87
C GLU A 167 -29.23 32.39 25.20
N ASP A 168 -29.57 31.42 24.33
CA ASP A 168 -30.69 30.48 24.47
C ASP A 168 -30.30 29.12 25.11
N GLY A 169 -29.10 29.01 25.70
CA GLY A 169 -28.62 27.79 26.37
C GLY A 169 -28.13 26.67 25.42
N GLY A 170 -28.06 26.94 24.11
CA GLY A 170 -27.46 26.04 23.13
C GLY A 170 -25.94 26.13 23.09
N GLN A 171 -25.26 24.98 23.02
CA GLN A 171 -23.80 24.91 22.78
C GLN A 171 -23.52 24.85 21.28
N THR A 172 -22.71 25.79 20.77
CA THR A 172 -22.22 25.73 19.38
C THR A 172 -20.76 25.32 19.35
N TRP A 173 -20.45 24.32 18.52
CA TRP A 173 -19.10 23.78 18.34
C TRP A 173 -18.47 24.50 17.15
N SER A 174 -17.55 25.44 17.39
CA SER A 174 -16.76 26.05 16.32
C SER A 174 -15.36 25.42 16.28
N ILE A 175 -15.07 24.66 15.22
CA ILE A 175 -13.68 24.38 14.84
C ILE A 175 -13.12 25.72 14.37
N PRO A 176 -11.97 26.20 14.90
CA PRO A 176 -11.34 27.41 14.40
C PRO A 176 -11.19 27.32 12.87
N VAL A 177 -11.72 28.28 12.14
CA VAL A 177 -11.78 28.26 10.66
C VAL A 177 -10.40 27.96 10.05
N GLN A 178 -9.33 28.44 10.71
CA GLN A 178 -7.94 28.17 10.33
C GLN A 178 -7.58 26.67 10.33
N THR A 179 -8.01 25.90 11.33
CA THR A 179 -7.77 24.45 11.43
C THR A 179 -8.55 23.69 10.35
N LEU A 180 -9.79 24.10 10.10
CA LEU A 180 -10.60 23.52 9.01
C LEU A 180 -9.93 23.72 7.65
N VAL A 181 -9.46 24.94 7.36
CA VAL A 181 -8.76 25.27 6.12
C VAL A 181 -7.44 24.51 6.01
N LEU A 182 -6.68 24.36 7.10
CA LEU A 182 -5.43 23.61 7.12
C LEU A 182 -5.65 22.12 6.79
N LEU A 183 -6.60 21.46 7.46
CA LEU A 183 -6.90 20.04 7.24
C LEU A 183 -7.45 19.78 5.82
N THR A 184 -8.28 20.70 5.33
CA THR A 184 -8.80 20.64 3.97
C THR A 184 -7.66 20.77 2.96
N SER A 185 -6.82 21.80 3.10
CA SER A 185 -5.66 22.03 2.23
C SER A 185 -4.69 20.84 2.23
N LEU A 186 -4.40 20.26 3.40
CA LEU A 186 -3.52 19.11 3.55
C LEU A 186 -4.01 17.87 2.79
N THR A 187 -5.33 17.72 2.63
CA THR A 187 -5.93 16.59 1.89
C THR A 187 -5.75 16.73 0.38
N PHE A 188 -5.83 17.95 -0.15
CA PHE A 188 -5.68 18.21 -1.59
C PHE A 188 -4.22 18.37 -2.03
N LEU A 189 -3.34 18.80 -1.12
CA LEU A 189 -1.94 19.11 -1.43
C LEU A 189 -1.19 17.97 -2.15
N PRO A 190 -1.29 16.69 -1.76
CA PRO A 190 -0.60 15.60 -2.46
C PRO A 190 -1.07 15.46 -3.92
N ALA A 191 -2.37 15.61 -4.16
CA ALA A 191 -2.93 15.52 -5.51
C ALA A 191 -2.43 16.68 -6.39
N PHE A 192 -2.40 17.91 -5.85
CA PHE A 192 -1.89 19.08 -6.57
C PHE A 192 -0.41 18.93 -6.95
N ILE A 193 0.43 18.48 -6.02
CA ILE A 193 1.86 18.28 -6.28
C ILE A 193 2.05 17.25 -7.40
N LEU A 194 1.35 16.11 -7.35
CA LEU A 194 1.46 15.10 -8.39
C LEU A 194 0.99 15.62 -9.76
N MET A 195 -0.08 16.41 -9.80
CA MET A 195 -0.60 16.99 -11.05
C MET A 195 0.34 18.03 -11.68
N MET A 196 1.25 18.64 -10.92
CA MET A 196 2.26 19.58 -11.42
C MET A 196 3.52 18.88 -11.97
N THR A 197 3.55 17.54 -11.96
CA THR A 197 4.73 16.73 -12.32
C THR A 197 4.41 15.79 -13.48
N SER A 198 5.40 15.02 -13.91
CA SER A 198 5.27 13.96 -14.93
C SER A 198 4.37 12.78 -14.52
N PHE A 199 3.93 12.72 -13.25
CA PHE A 199 3.15 11.60 -12.71
C PHE A 199 1.89 11.28 -13.52
N THR A 200 1.12 12.29 -13.93
CA THR A 200 -0.17 12.13 -14.61
C THR A 200 -0.07 11.32 -15.89
N ARG A 201 0.91 11.62 -16.76
CA ARG A 201 1.10 10.88 -18.02
C ARG A 201 1.53 9.45 -17.78
N ILE A 202 2.46 9.24 -16.85
CA ILE A 202 3.01 7.90 -16.53
C ILE A 202 1.93 6.97 -15.99
N ILE A 203 1.15 7.41 -14.99
CA ILE A 203 0.15 6.56 -14.35
C ILE A 203 -0.98 6.17 -15.33
N ILE A 204 -1.36 7.09 -16.24
CA ILE A 204 -2.38 6.81 -17.25
C ILE A 204 -1.86 5.82 -18.28
N VAL A 205 -0.64 5.99 -18.78
CA VAL A 205 -0.05 5.05 -19.75
C VAL A 205 0.08 3.66 -19.14
N PHE A 206 0.54 3.53 -17.90
CA PHE A 206 0.58 2.25 -17.20
C PHE A 206 -0.81 1.65 -16.96
N GLY A 207 -1.80 2.48 -16.63
CA GLY A 207 -3.19 2.05 -16.51
C GLY A 207 -3.76 1.49 -17.81
N LEU A 208 -3.50 2.18 -18.94
CA LEU A 208 -3.93 1.76 -20.27
C LEU A 208 -3.21 0.47 -20.72
N LEU A 209 -1.91 0.35 -20.46
CA LEU A 209 -1.15 -0.87 -20.72
C LEU A 209 -1.75 -2.08 -20.00
N ARG A 210 -2.04 -1.96 -18.70
CA ARG A 210 -2.64 -3.05 -17.93
C ARG A 210 -3.96 -3.52 -18.55
N ASN A 211 -4.79 -2.57 -18.96
CA ASN A 211 -6.06 -2.89 -19.62
C ASN A 211 -5.82 -3.56 -20.98
N ALA A 212 -4.80 -3.14 -21.74
CA ALA A 212 -4.44 -3.72 -23.02
C ALA A 212 -4.00 -5.19 -22.92
N LEU A 213 -3.22 -5.51 -21.88
CA LEU A 213 -2.78 -6.88 -21.58
C LEU A 213 -3.93 -7.82 -21.24
N GLY A 214 -5.08 -7.30 -20.78
CA GLY A 214 -6.26 -8.11 -20.45
C GLY A 214 -6.15 -8.86 -19.12
N THR A 215 -5.26 -8.43 -18.23
CA THR A 215 -5.04 -9.03 -16.91
C THR A 215 -5.83 -8.29 -15.82
N PRO A 216 -6.89 -8.90 -15.22
CA PRO A 216 -7.76 -8.19 -14.28
C PRO A 216 -7.09 -7.86 -12.93
N TYR A 217 -6.02 -8.57 -12.54
CA TYR A 217 -5.43 -8.45 -11.19
C TYR A 217 -3.92 -8.20 -11.15
N ALA A 218 -3.23 -8.21 -12.29
CA ALA A 218 -1.78 -8.03 -12.35
C ALA A 218 -1.41 -7.04 -13.47
N PRO A 219 -0.54 -6.04 -13.21
CA PRO A 219 0.02 -5.63 -11.92
C PRO A 219 -1.02 -4.92 -11.01
N PRO A 220 -0.91 -5.06 -9.67
CA PRO A 220 -1.74 -4.32 -8.72
C PRO A 220 -1.60 -2.80 -8.87
N ASN A 221 -2.68 -2.04 -8.61
CA ASN A 221 -2.66 -0.56 -8.66
C ASN A 221 -1.54 0.05 -7.83
N GLN A 222 -1.25 -0.51 -6.66
CA GLN A 222 -0.19 -0.04 -5.78
C GLN A 222 1.20 -0.14 -6.43
N ILE A 223 1.45 -1.19 -7.23
CA ILE A 223 2.71 -1.34 -7.95
C ILE A 223 2.79 -0.31 -9.07
N LEU A 224 1.70 -0.08 -9.81
CA LEU A 224 1.67 0.94 -10.86
C LEU A 224 1.91 2.35 -10.32
N ILE A 225 1.29 2.69 -9.18
CA ILE A 225 1.51 3.97 -8.51
C ILE A 225 2.96 4.07 -8.02
N GLY A 226 3.51 3.01 -7.42
CA GLY A 226 4.91 3.00 -6.97
C GLY A 226 5.90 3.18 -8.13
N LEU A 227 5.72 2.45 -9.23
CA LEU A 227 6.53 2.60 -10.44
C LEU A 227 6.39 4.01 -11.03
N ALA A 228 5.17 4.54 -11.09
CA ALA A 228 4.92 5.89 -11.59
C ALA A 228 5.63 6.94 -10.72
N LEU A 229 5.55 6.83 -9.40
CA LEU A 229 6.26 7.73 -8.48
C LEU A 229 7.77 7.66 -8.63
N PHE A 230 8.37 6.46 -8.69
CA PHE A 230 9.82 6.34 -8.89
C PHE A 230 10.27 6.93 -10.22
N LEU A 231 9.51 6.70 -11.29
CA LEU A 231 9.81 7.28 -12.59
C LEU A 231 9.59 8.81 -12.60
N THR A 232 8.59 9.32 -11.87
CA THR A 232 8.41 10.75 -11.65
C THR A 232 9.62 11.35 -10.95
N PHE A 233 10.10 10.78 -9.85
CA PHE A 233 11.30 11.28 -9.17
C PHE A 233 12.54 11.27 -10.08
N PHE A 234 12.70 10.21 -10.88
CA PHE A 234 13.80 10.12 -11.84
C PHE A 234 13.73 11.22 -12.91
N ILE A 235 12.57 11.41 -13.54
CA ILE A 235 12.39 12.41 -14.61
C ILE A 235 12.42 13.84 -14.07
N MET A 236 11.84 14.07 -12.88
CA MET A 236 11.74 15.39 -12.26
C MET A 236 12.98 15.78 -11.44
N SER A 237 14.02 14.94 -11.37
CA SER A 237 15.26 15.24 -10.64
C SER A 237 15.79 16.66 -10.91
N PRO A 238 15.96 17.13 -12.17
CA PRO A 238 16.47 18.49 -12.40
C PRO A 238 15.56 19.59 -11.85
N THR A 239 14.24 19.43 -11.95
CA THR A 239 13.26 20.38 -11.40
C THR A 239 13.31 20.42 -9.87
N PHE A 240 13.40 19.25 -9.22
CA PHE A 240 13.54 19.15 -7.77
C PHE A 240 14.88 19.72 -7.29
N ASP A 241 15.97 19.51 -8.03
CA ASP A 241 17.29 20.04 -7.70
C ASP A 241 17.31 21.57 -7.76
N GLU A 242 16.71 22.18 -8.79
CA GLU A 242 16.57 23.65 -8.89
C GLU A 242 15.68 24.22 -7.78
N ALA A 243 14.54 23.59 -7.49
CA ALA A 243 13.68 24.00 -6.39
C ALA A 243 14.41 23.88 -5.03
N TYR A 244 15.18 22.82 -4.83
CA TYR A 244 15.96 22.61 -3.63
C TYR A 244 17.03 23.69 -3.44
N LYS A 245 17.80 23.99 -4.50
CA LYS A 245 18.88 25.00 -4.46
C LYS A 245 18.35 26.42 -4.28
N ASN A 246 17.29 26.79 -4.99
CA ASN A 246 16.83 28.17 -5.08
C ASN A 246 15.80 28.54 -4.00
N ALA A 247 15.04 27.57 -3.48
CA ALA A 247 14.02 27.81 -2.45
C ALA A 247 14.38 27.19 -1.10
N TYR A 248 14.66 25.88 -1.06
CA TYR A 248 14.86 25.19 0.22
C TYR A 248 16.13 25.61 0.96
N ILE A 249 17.29 25.64 0.27
CA ILE A 249 18.57 26.01 0.91
C ILE A 249 18.54 27.43 1.50
N PRO A 250 18.07 28.48 0.78
CA PRO A 250 18.01 29.83 1.33
C PRO A 250 16.98 29.95 2.46
N PHE A 251 15.84 29.26 2.35
CA PHE A 251 14.80 29.24 3.39
C PHE A 251 15.30 28.57 4.67
N SER A 252 15.95 27.41 4.57
CA SER A 252 16.55 26.72 5.72
C SER A 252 17.68 27.51 6.38
N LYS A 253 18.28 28.47 5.67
CA LYS A 253 19.30 29.39 6.18
C LYS A 253 18.70 30.73 6.63
N GLU A 254 17.37 30.83 6.71
CA GLU A 254 16.61 32.03 7.09
C GLU A 254 16.95 33.28 6.23
N LYS A 255 17.42 33.07 4.99
CA LYS A 255 17.80 34.16 4.07
C LYS A 255 16.60 34.76 3.33
N ILE A 256 15.53 33.99 3.21
CA ILE A 256 14.30 34.38 2.51
C ILE A 256 13.08 34.00 3.36
N SER A 257 11.98 34.72 3.19
CA SER A 257 10.71 34.39 3.84
C SER A 257 10.06 33.16 3.19
N MET A 258 9.08 32.54 3.87
CA MET A 258 8.31 31.42 3.29
C MET A 258 7.60 31.81 2.00
N GLU A 259 7.06 33.02 1.91
CA GLU A 259 6.37 33.53 0.72
C GLU A 259 7.32 33.63 -0.48
N GLU A 260 8.54 34.12 -0.25
CA GLU A 260 9.58 34.19 -1.28
C GLU A 260 10.12 32.80 -1.65
N ALA A 261 10.20 31.89 -0.67
CA ALA A 261 10.58 30.49 -0.92
C ALA A 261 9.57 29.78 -1.82
N ILE A 262 8.26 29.99 -1.59
CA ILE A 262 7.19 29.44 -2.44
C ILE A 262 7.26 30.04 -3.84
N SER A 263 7.42 31.37 -3.96
CA SER A 263 7.47 32.03 -5.27
C SER A 263 8.67 31.55 -6.09
N LYS A 264 9.88 31.55 -5.53
CA LYS A 264 11.09 31.02 -6.18
C LYS A 264 11.01 29.52 -6.45
N GLY A 265 10.48 28.76 -5.50
CA GLY A 265 10.34 27.30 -5.61
C GLY A 265 9.35 26.87 -6.68
N SER A 266 8.36 27.71 -7.00
CA SER A 266 7.36 27.43 -8.04
C SER A 266 7.87 27.64 -9.48
N VAL A 267 8.93 28.42 -9.67
CA VAL A 267 9.52 28.74 -10.99
C VAL A 267 9.96 27.49 -11.76
N PRO A 268 10.77 26.56 -11.22
CA PRO A 268 11.20 25.38 -11.98
C PRO A 268 10.04 24.47 -12.38
N PHE A 269 9.01 24.31 -11.53
CA PHE A 269 7.81 23.55 -11.88
C PHE A 269 7.01 24.22 -13.00
N ARG A 270 6.90 25.55 -12.95
CA ARG A 270 6.26 26.35 -13.99
C ARG A 270 6.97 26.17 -15.33
N GLU A 271 8.29 26.27 -15.35
CA GLU A 271 9.10 26.09 -16.56
C GLU A 271 8.95 24.68 -17.13
N PHE A 272 9.01 23.66 -16.27
CA PHE A 272 8.74 22.28 -16.65
C PHE A 272 7.36 22.12 -17.31
N MET A 273 6.31 22.66 -16.70
CA MET A 273 4.95 22.59 -17.26
C MET A 273 4.84 23.32 -18.59
N LEU A 274 5.40 24.53 -18.70
CA LEU A 274 5.36 25.30 -19.95
C LEU A 274 6.06 24.59 -21.10
N HIS A 275 7.16 23.89 -20.83
CA HIS A 275 7.88 23.13 -21.84
C HIS A 275 7.05 21.96 -22.39
N GLN A 276 6.23 21.34 -21.53
CA GLN A 276 5.41 20.18 -21.88
C GLN A 276 4.00 20.54 -22.39
N THR A 277 3.54 21.77 -22.15
CA THR A 277 2.18 22.18 -22.50
C THR A 277 2.11 22.62 -23.96
N ARG A 278 1.11 22.14 -24.69
CA ARG A 278 0.87 22.56 -26.08
C ARG A 278 0.41 24.01 -26.14
N THR A 279 0.93 24.76 -27.11
CA THR A 279 0.53 26.17 -27.35
C THR A 279 -0.98 26.30 -27.55
N SER A 280 -1.62 25.36 -28.27
CA SER A 280 -3.07 25.34 -28.46
C SER A 280 -3.86 25.30 -27.16
N ASP A 281 -3.36 24.56 -26.18
CA ASP A 281 -4.05 24.33 -24.90
C ASP A 281 -3.86 25.56 -23.99
N ILE A 282 -2.65 26.14 -23.99
CA ILE A 282 -2.38 27.43 -23.33
C ILE A 282 -3.29 28.54 -23.89
N GLU A 283 -3.39 28.65 -25.21
CA GLU A 283 -4.23 29.66 -25.87
C GLU A 283 -5.70 29.49 -25.53
N LEU A 284 -6.20 28.24 -25.52
CA LEU A 284 -7.58 27.93 -25.14
C LEU A 284 -7.87 28.43 -23.73
N PHE A 285 -7.07 28.01 -22.73
CA PHE A 285 -7.33 28.41 -21.34
C PHE A 285 -7.07 29.89 -21.10
N SER A 286 -6.16 30.51 -21.85
CA SER A 286 -5.95 31.97 -21.81
C SER A 286 -7.18 32.73 -22.30
N LYS A 287 -7.78 32.28 -23.41
CA LYS A 287 -9.04 32.83 -23.94
C LYS A 287 -10.18 32.65 -22.94
N LEU A 288 -10.31 31.46 -22.35
CA LEU A 288 -11.33 31.18 -21.33
C LEU A 288 -11.13 32.03 -20.05
N ALA A 289 -9.89 32.36 -19.71
CA ALA A 289 -9.56 33.22 -18.58
C ALA A 289 -9.63 34.73 -18.90
N ASN A 290 -10.08 35.11 -20.11
CA ASN A 290 -10.11 36.49 -20.61
C ASN A 290 -8.75 37.21 -20.53
N ILE A 291 -7.66 36.48 -20.76
CA ILE A 291 -6.30 37.04 -20.82
C ILE A 291 -5.99 37.31 -22.29
N THR A 292 -6.11 38.58 -22.69
CA THR A 292 -6.12 39.00 -24.09
C THR A 292 -4.73 39.13 -24.73
N SER A 293 -3.67 39.25 -23.94
CA SER A 293 -2.30 39.27 -24.44
C SER A 293 -1.30 39.02 -23.30
N TYR A 294 -0.25 38.26 -23.59
CA TYR A 294 0.96 38.15 -22.78
C TYR A 294 2.15 38.24 -23.74
N SER A 295 3.15 39.04 -23.37
CA SER A 295 4.32 39.25 -24.23
C SER A 295 5.28 38.07 -24.17
N ASN A 296 5.27 37.34 -23.06
CA ASN A 296 6.14 36.20 -22.82
C ASN A 296 5.38 35.04 -22.14
N LEU A 297 5.73 33.79 -22.49
CA LEU A 297 5.21 32.56 -21.88
C LEU A 297 5.42 32.54 -20.35
N GLN A 298 6.44 33.25 -19.86
CA GLN A 298 6.79 33.36 -18.44
C GLN A 298 5.82 34.23 -17.63
N GLU A 299 4.94 35.01 -18.26
CA GLU A 299 3.97 35.89 -17.57
C GLU A 299 2.60 35.23 -17.31
N ILE A 300 2.32 34.11 -18.00
CA ILE A 300 1.02 33.43 -17.95
C ILE A 300 0.72 32.96 -16.50
N PRO A 301 -0.40 33.30 -15.86
CA PRO A 301 -0.61 32.92 -14.45
C PRO A 301 -0.74 31.40 -14.26
N MET A 302 -0.34 30.89 -13.07
CA MET A 302 -0.38 29.45 -12.75
C MET A 302 -1.79 28.84 -12.90
N ARG A 303 -2.84 29.63 -12.64
CA ARG A 303 -4.25 29.23 -12.82
C ARG A 303 -4.62 28.87 -14.28
N VAL A 304 -3.82 29.30 -15.26
CA VAL A 304 -3.98 28.96 -16.68
C VAL A 304 -3.04 27.82 -17.06
N ILE A 305 -1.79 27.86 -16.60
CA ILE A 305 -0.79 26.83 -16.92
C ILE A 305 -1.22 25.47 -16.41
N LEU A 306 -1.61 25.38 -15.14
CA LEU A 306 -1.93 24.10 -14.51
C LEU A 306 -3.04 23.32 -15.24
N PRO A 307 -4.22 23.90 -15.53
CA PRO A 307 -5.23 23.17 -16.30
C PRO A 307 -4.79 22.89 -17.74
N SER A 308 -4.06 23.81 -18.39
CA SER A 308 -3.53 23.59 -19.76
C SER A 308 -2.55 22.42 -19.82
N PHE A 309 -1.67 22.34 -18.82
CA PHE A 309 -0.69 21.26 -18.66
C PHE A 309 -1.41 19.94 -18.46
N VAL A 310 -2.35 19.85 -17.51
CA VAL A 310 -3.09 18.62 -17.26
C VAL A 310 -3.83 18.14 -18.51
N THR A 311 -4.47 19.03 -19.27
CA THR A 311 -5.12 18.63 -20.53
C THR A 311 -4.12 18.18 -21.60
N SER A 312 -2.96 18.85 -21.69
CA SER A 312 -1.87 18.45 -22.59
C SER A 312 -1.35 17.06 -22.25
N GLU A 313 -1.05 16.81 -20.96
CA GLU A 313 -0.56 15.53 -20.45
C GLU A 313 -1.57 14.41 -20.68
N LEU A 314 -2.85 14.66 -20.42
CA LEU A 314 -3.92 13.70 -20.69
C LEU A 314 -3.93 13.31 -22.17
N LYS A 315 -3.95 14.29 -23.08
CA LYS A 315 -3.95 14.03 -24.52
C LYS A 315 -2.72 13.22 -24.95
N THR A 316 -1.53 13.57 -24.47
CA THR A 316 -0.30 12.83 -24.76
C THR A 316 -0.35 11.40 -24.21
N ALA A 317 -0.82 11.23 -22.97
CA ALA A 317 -0.93 9.92 -22.33
C ALA A 317 -1.91 9.00 -23.06
N PHE A 318 -3.06 9.53 -23.50
CA PHE A 318 -4.02 8.78 -24.31
C PHE A 318 -3.47 8.44 -25.70
N GLN A 319 -2.72 9.34 -26.34
CA GLN A 319 -2.05 9.05 -27.61
C GLN A 319 -1.06 7.88 -27.46
N ILE A 320 -0.16 7.96 -26.47
CA ILE A 320 0.80 6.89 -26.16
C ILE A 320 0.07 5.59 -25.83
N GLY A 321 -0.92 5.65 -24.94
CA GLY A 321 -1.69 4.49 -24.52
C GLY A 321 -2.46 3.83 -25.67
N PHE A 322 -3.00 4.62 -26.60
CA PHE A 322 -3.65 4.11 -27.80
C PHE A 322 -2.65 3.39 -28.72
N THR A 323 -1.48 3.98 -28.97
CA THR A 323 -0.43 3.35 -29.78
C THR A 323 0.02 2.01 -29.19
N ILE A 324 0.15 1.93 -27.86
CA ILE A 324 0.44 0.69 -27.13
C ILE A 324 -0.69 -0.34 -27.28
N PHE A 325 -1.94 0.11 -27.35
CA PHE A 325 -3.12 -0.75 -27.45
C PHE A 325 -3.21 -1.51 -28.77
N ILE A 326 -2.77 -0.89 -29.89
CA ILE A 326 -2.89 -1.42 -31.26
C ILE A 326 -2.37 -2.86 -31.41
N PRO A 327 -1.11 -3.20 -31.06
CA PRO A 327 -0.61 -4.56 -31.24
C PRO A 327 -1.41 -5.61 -30.45
N PHE A 328 -1.87 -5.29 -29.24
CA PHE A 328 -2.67 -6.20 -28.43
C PHE A 328 -4.08 -6.39 -28.99
N LEU A 329 -4.68 -5.32 -29.52
CA LEU A 329 -5.98 -5.37 -30.19
C LEU A 329 -5.92 -6.27 -31.43
N ILE A 330 -4.84 -6.17 -32.23
CA ILE A 330 -4.62 -7.05 -33.38
C ILE A 330 -4.61 -8.53 -32.95
N ILE A 331 -3.90 -8.87 -31.87
CA ILE A 331 -3.90 -10.24 -31.32
C ILE A 331 -5.32 -10.68 -30.95
N ASP A 332 -6.09 -9.83 -30.26
CA ASP A 332 -7.48 -10.16 -29.89
C ASP A 332 -8.36 -10.43 -31.11
N LEU A 333 -8.31 -9.58 -32.14
CA LEU A 333 -9.10 -9.73 -33.36
C LEU A 333 -8.71 -11.00 -34.13
N VAL A 334 -7.41 -11.27 -34.26
CA VAL A 334 -6.92 -12.47 -34.95
C VAL A 334 -7.35 -13.73 -34.20
N VAL A 335 -7.13 -13.80 -32.88
CA VAL A 335 -7.51 -14.95 -32.07
C VAL A 335 -9.02 -15.17 -32.09
N ALA A 336 -9.83 -14.11 -31.98
CA ALA A 336 -11.28 -14.20 -32.09
C ALA A 336 -11.73 -14.77 -33.43
N SER A 337 -11.15 -14.31 -34.55
CA SER A 337 -11.50 -14.80 -35.89
C SER A 337 -11.17 -16.29 -36.06
N VAL A 338 -10.04 -16.75 -35.51
CA VAL A 338 -9.63 -18.17 -35.55
C VAL A 338 -10.54 -19.03 -34.67
N LEU A 339 -10.89 -18.59 -33.46
CA LEU A 339 -11.83 -19.32 -32.60
C LEU A 339 -13.22 -19.47 -33.24
N MET A 340 -13.71 -18.40 -33.88
CA MET A 340 -14.99 -18.42 -34.59
C MET A 340 -14.94 -19.37 -35.78
N ALA A 341 -13.83 -19.41 -36.53
CA ALA A 341 -13.63 -20.35 -37.64
C ALA A 341 -13.60 -21.83 -37.18
N LEU A 342 -13.09 -22.10 -35.98
CA LEU A 342 -13.10 -23.44 -35.37
C LEU A 342 -14.45 -23.83 -34.76
N GLY A 343 -15.45 -22.94 -34.77
CA GLY A 343 -16.76 -23.18 -34.17
C GLY A 343 -16.82 -23.04 -32.64
N MET A 344 -15.75 -22.54 -32.01
CA MET A 344 -15.68 -22.35 -30.55
C MET A 344 -16.31 -21.01 -30.13
N MET A 345 -17.62 -20.87 -30.28
CA MET A 345 -18.34 -19.64 -29.92
C MET A 345 -18.44 -19.38 -28.40
N MET A 346 -18.33 -20.42 -27.57
CA MET A 346 -18.54 -20.33 -26.12
C MET A 346 -17.29 -19.94 -25.32
N VAL A 347 -16.11 -19.97 -25.94
CA VAL A 347 -14.86 -19.62 -25.26
C VAL A 347 -14.59 -18.13 -25.49
N PRO A 348 -14.47 -17.31 -24.43
CA PRO A 348 -14.13 -15.89 -24.59
C PRO A 348 -12.76 -15.74 -25.26
N PRO A 349 -12.65 -15.05 -26.42
CA PRO A 349 -11.38 -14.92 -27.13
C PRO A 349 -10.26 -14.32 -26.30
N THR A 350 -10.60 -13.45 -25.35
CA THR A 350 -9.66 -12.79 -24.42
C THR A 350 -8.90 -13.76 -23.52
N THR A 351 -9.51 -14.91 -23.19
CA THR A 351 -8.85 -15.92 -22.35
C THR A 351 -7.75 -16.64 -23.14
N ILE A 352 -7.97 -16.84 -24.44
CA ILE A 352 -7.01 -17.50 -25.33
C ILE A 352 -5.95 -16.53 -25.85
N SER A 353 -6.28 -15.25 -26.06
CA SER A 353 -5.33 -14.24 -26.54
C SER A 353 -4.33 -13.80 -25.46
N LEU A 354 -4.70 -13.87 -24.19
CA LEU A 354 -3.87 -13.47 -23.06
C LEU A 354 -2.43 -14.03 -23.08
N PRO A 355 -2.19 -15.35 -23.19
CA PRO A 355 -0.83 -15.90 -23.24
C PRO A 355 -0.01 -15.35 -24.42
N PHE A 356 -0.63 -15.13 -25.58
CA PHE A 356 0.05 -14.54 -26.75
C PHE A 356 0.43 -13.09 -26.52
N LYS A 357 -0.44 -12.30 -25.87
CA LYS A 357 -0.14 -10.91 -25.49
C LYS A 357 1.03 -10.83 -24.52
N LEU A 358 1.01 -11.67 -23.48
CA LEU A 358 2.10 -11.72 -22.49
C LEU A 358 3.41 -12.18 -23.13
N MET A 359 3.36 -13.18 -24.01
CA MET A 359 4.51 -13.64 -24.77
C MET A 359 5.08 -12.51 -25.63
N LEU A 360 4.25 -11.82 -26.43
CA LEU A 360 4.69 -10.70 -27.24
C LEU A 360 5.30 -9.59 -26.37
N PHE A 361 4.65 -9.23 -25.28
CA PHE A 361 5.11 -8.16 -24.40
C PHE A 361 6.46 -8.47 -23.75
N VAL A 362 6.71 -9.72 -23.36
CA VAL A 362 8.00 -10.15 -22.82
C VAL A 362 9.06 -10.26 -23.91
N LEU A 363 8.73 -10.78 -25.10
CA LEU A 363 9.68 -10.95 -26.20
C LEU A 363 10.25 -9.64 -26.74
N VAL A 364 9.48 -8.55 -26.66
CA VAL A 364 9.91 -7.21 -27.10
C VAL A 364 10.51 -6.37 -25.98
N ASP A 365 10.75 -6.95 -24.80
CA ASP A 365 11.15 -6.23 -23.60
C ASP A 365 10.24 -5.01 -23.31
N GLY A 366 8.92 -5.24 -23.35
CA GLY A 366 7.91 -4.19 -23.37
C GLY A 366 8.01 -3.21 -22.19
N TRP A 367 8.39 -3.66 -20.99
CA TRP A 367 8.63 -2.76 -19.85
C TRP A 367 9.76 -1.78 -20.11
N GLN A 368 10.89 -2.24 -20.65
CA GLN A 368 12.03 -1.38 -20.94
C GLN A 368 11.68 -0.38 -22.04
N LEU A 369 11.06 -0.85 -23.13
CA LEU A 369 10.63 0.01 -24.23
C LEU A 369 9.69 1.12 -23.74
N LEU A 370 8.71 0.78 -22.91
CA LEU A 370 7.76 1.75 -22.36
C LEU A 370 8.42 2.77 -21.45
N ILE A 371 9.28 2.34 -20.53
CA ILE A 371 9.96 3.25 -19.59
C ILE A 371 10.89 4.19 -20.37
N THR A 372 11.66 3.68 -21.33
CA THR A 372 12.54 4.49 -22.16
C THR A 372 11.76 5.49 -23.01
N SER A 373 10.67 5.05 -23.66
CA SER A 373 9.80 5.91 -24.47
C SER A 373 9.14 7.01 -23.63
N LEU A 374 8.63 6.67 -22.44
CA LEU A 374 8.06 7.64 -21.50
C LEU A 374 9.11 8.66 -21.04
N ALA A 375 10.30 8.22 -20.64
CA ALA A 375 11.35 9.13 -20.18
C ALA A 375 11.82 10.08 -21.30
N GLN A 376 12.00 9.57 -22.52
CA GLN A 376 12.37 10.39 -23.68
C GLN A 376 11.29 11.42 -24.05
N SER A 377 10.01 11.05 -23.87
CA SER A 377 8.87 11.91 -24.16
C SER A 377 8.79 13.18 -23.29
N PHE A 378 9.53 13.28 -22.18
CA PHE A 378 9.62 14.51 -21.37
C PHE A 378 10.87 15.35 -21.66
N ASN A 379 11.80 14.83 -22.44
CA ASN A 379 13.02 15.54 -22.85
C ASN A 379 12.91 16.12 -24.27
N SER A 380 11.80 15.85 -24.96
CA SER A 380 11.46 16.38 -26.29
C SER A 380 10.39 17.45 -26.12
#